data_AF-A0A1V5KKC3-F1
#
_entry.id   AF-A0A1V5KKC3-F1
#
_cell.length_a   1.000
_cell.length_b   1.000
_cell.length_c   1.000
_cell.angle_alpha   90.00
_cell.angle_beta   90.00
_cell.angle_gamma   90.00
#
_symmetry.space_group_name_H-M   'P 1'
#
loop_
_entity.id
_entity.type
_entity.pdbx_description
1 polymer ?
#
loop_
_entity_poly.entity_id
_entity_poly.type
_entity_poly.pdbx_seq_one_letter_code
_entity_poly.pdbx_strand_id
1 'polypeptide(L)'
;MIWQDFPVCSSGLDDYPSRDPVVINGIVQIVKAYLDRRQHHVSILLWCAGNELYELENDTVPVTDRHPMIRAMKEWVTLQDPGRRFLSGSPSGPNKIADWDNFGKQINWDVHGPWTLPVAENDATLQTVRRFWLLDDALFHSEVGVAGAMSAEMIERYRGEYPALPANTDNPLWRNVNWWIEWNDYLREHHGQKPGSLQEYVAWSQKRQAEGLAIALQSCKRRFPGCGGFILWMGHDSFPCPVNTSIIDFDGHLKPAARRLKKIFNS
;
A
#
# COMPACT_ATOMS: atom_id res chain seq x y z
N MET A 1 -12.91 7.43 10.04
CA MET A 1 -12.58 8.47 9.04
C MET A 1 -12.29 7.76 7.73
N ILE A 2 -12.61 8.38 6.60
CA ILE A 2 -12.41 7.85 5.25
C ILE A 2 -11.68 8.91 4.44
N TRP A 3 -10.50 8.57 3.95
CA TRP A 3 -9.86 9.24 2.82
C TRP A 3 -10.49 8.63 1.57
N GLN A 4 -11.21 9.43 0.78
CA GLN A 4 -11.96 8.93 -0.38
C GLN A 4 -11.29 9.34 -1.69
N ASP A 5 -10.61 8.38 -2.32
CA ASP A 5 -10.16 8.52 -3.70
C ASP A 5 -11.34 8.41 -4.67
N PHE A 6 -11.33 9.22 -5.71
CA PHE A 6 -12.10 8.95 -6.92
C PHE A 6 -11.42 7.81 -7.70
N PRO A 7 -12.16 7.09 -8.57
CA PRO A 7 -11.63 5.88 -9.22
C PRO A 7 -10.70 6.21 -10.39
N VAL A 8 -9.60 6.88 -10.10
CA VAL A 8 -8.48 7.14 -11.00
C VAL A 8 -7.23 6.61 -10.30
N CYS A 9 -6.44 5.77 -10.96
CA CYS A 9 -5.22 5.23 -10.38
C CYS A 9 -4.16 4.99 -11.43
N SER A 10 -2.90 4.93 -10.98
CA SER A 10 -1.77 4.40 -11.74
C SER A 10 -2.10 3.04 -12.36
N SER A 11 -1.57 2.81 -13.56
CA SER A 11 -1.57 1.51 -14.23
C SER A 11 -0.25 0.75 -14.06
N GLY A 12 0.75 1.36 -13.42
CA GLY A 12 2.14 0.92 -13.39
C GLY A 12 2.87 1.05 -14.73
N LEU A 13 2.23 1.66 -15.74
CA LEU A 13 2.77 1.88 -17.10
C LEU A 13 2.58 3.34 -17.54
N ASP A 14 1.39 3.87 -17.30
CA ASP A 14 1.02 5.27 -17.49
C ASP A 14 0.32 5.76 -16.23
N ASP A 15 0.94 6.75 -15.60
CA ASP A 15 0.54 7.35 -14.33
C ASP A 15 0.03 8.79 -14.52
N TYR A 16 0.02 9.29 -15.77
CA TYR A 16 -0.49 10.61 -16.08
C TYR A 16 -1.95 10.53 -16.52
N PRO A 17 -2.87 11.31 -15.89
CA PRO A 17 -4.27 11.25 -16.27
C PRO A 17 -4.50 11.74 -17.70
N SER A 18 -5.53 11.21 -18.37
CA SER A 18 -5.86 11.61 -19.74
C SER A 18 -6.26 13.09 -19.84
N ARG A 19 -5.81 13.74 -20.91
CA ARG A 19 -6.21 15.11 -21.29
C ARG A 19 -7.38 15.15 -22.27
N ASP A 20 -7.89 14.00 -22.69
CA ASP A 20 -9.04 13.91 -23.61
C ASP A 20 -10.30 14.49 -22.93
N PRO A 21 -10.93 15.54 -23.49
CA PRO A 21 -12.15 16.12 -22.94
C PRO A 21 -13.29 15.13 -22.73
N VAL A 22 -13.40 14.09 -23.57
CA VAL A 22 -14.42 13.04 -23.43
C VAL A 22 -14.19 12.23 -22.16
N VAL A 23 -12.94 11.83 -21.91
CA VAL A 23 -12.55 11.09 -20.70
C VAL A 23 -12.72 11.96 -19.46
N ILE A 24 -12.29 13.23 -19.52
CA ILE A 24 -12.46 14.20 -18.43
C ILE A 24 -13.93 14.36 -18.08
N ASN A 25 -14.80 14.54 -19.08
CA ASN A 25 -16.23 14.67 -18.83
C ASN A 25 -16.82 13.40 -18.18
N GLY A 26 -16.36 12.21 -18.61
CA GLY A 26 -16.73 10.94 -17.98
C GLY A 26 -16.36 10.88 -16.50
N ILE A 27 -15.11 11.21 -16.15
CA ILE A 27 -14.64 11.28 -14.75
C ILE A 27 -15.42 12.32 -13.96
N VAL A 28 -15.72 13.49 -14.54
CA VAL A 28 -16.53 14.52 -13.87
C VAL A 28 -17.94 14.00 -13.52
N GLN A 29 -18.59 13.23 -14.40
CA GLN A 29 -19.88 12.63 -14.05
C GLN A 29 -19.76 11.65 -12.88
N ILE A 30 -18.68 10.88 -12.81
CA ILE A 30 -18.39 9.98 -11.69
C ILE A 30 -18.17 10.77 -10.40
N VAL A 31 -17.37 11.84 -10.44
CA VAL A 31 -17.13 12.72 -9.27
C VAL A 31 -18.43 13.28 -8.72
N LYS A 32 -19.29 13.83 -9.59
CA LYS A 32 -20.60 14.36 -9.19
C LYS A 32 -21.46 13.27 -8.54
N ALA A 33 -21.52 12.09 -9.16
CA ALA A 33 -22.29 10.98 -8.60
C ALA A 33 -21.78 10.54 -7.22
N TYR A 34 -20.47 10.55 -6.98
CA TYR A 34 -19.88 10.27 -5.68
C TYR A 34 -20.26 11.34 -4.66
N LEU A 35 -20.09 12.62 -5.00
CA LEU A 35 -20.41 13.76 -4.11
C LEU A 35 -21.89 13.75 -3.73
N ASP A 36 -22.80 13.70 -4.71
CA ASP A 36 -24.25 13.67 -4.51
C ASP A 36 -24.66 12.58 -3.51
N ARG A 37 -24.02 11.40 -3.59
CA ARG A 37 -24.37 10.24 -2.76
C ARG A 37 -23.70 10.22 -1.41
N ARG A 38 -22.53 10.86 -1.26
CA ARG A 38 -21.61 10.57 -0.15
C ARG A 38 -21.18 11.77 0.67
N GLN A 39 -21.27 13.01 0.17
CA GLN A 39 -20.80 14.22 0.87
C GLN A 39 -21.41 14.43 2.27
N HIS A 40 -22.62 13.90 2.50
CA HIS A 40 -23.31 14.00 3.79
C HIS A 40 -22.78 13.01 4.85
N HIS A 41 -21.89 12.08 4.50
CA HIS A 41 -21.31 11.14 5.46
C HIS A 41 -20.20 11.81 6.28
N VAL A 42 -20.45 11.98 7.59
CA VAL A 42 -19.49 12.52 8.56
C VAL A 42 -18.17 11.74 8.63
N SER A 43 -18.18 10.48 8.21
CA SER A 43 -16.97 9.66 8.19
C SER A 43 -15.97 10.11 7.13
N ILE A 44 -16.39 10.79 6.05
CA ILE A 44 -15.48 11.29 5.02
C ILE A 44 -14.65 12.42 5.61
N LEU A 45 -13.34 12.25 5.54
CA LEU A 45 -12.35 13.22 6.02
C LEU A 45 -11.94 14.17 4.89
N LEU A 46 -11.65 13.60 3.71
CA LEU A 46 -11.18 14.33 2.54
C LEU A 46 -11.50 13.57 1.26
N TRP A 47 -11.42 14.29 0.14
CA TRP A 47 -11.51 13.77 -1.22
C TRP A 47 -10.12 13.79 -1.87
N CYS A 48 -9.80 12.78 -2.66
CA CYS A 48 -8.55 12.69 -3.41
C CYS A 48 -8.86 12.37 -4.87
N ALA A 49 -8.13 12.97 -5.80
CA ALA A 49 -8.33 12.73 -7.22
C ALA A 49 -8.08 11.27 -7.60
N GLY A 50 -7.09 10.63 -6.99
CA GLY A 50 -6.75 9.26 -7.28
C GLY A 50 -5.38 8.82 -6.75
N ASN A 51 -5.06 7.56 -7.04
CA ASN A 51 -3.88 6.87 -6.55
C ASN A 51 -2.72 6.96 -7.54
N GLU A 52 -1.54 7.32 -7.05
CA GLU A 52 -0.25 7.31 -7.76
C GLU A 52 -0.28 8.02 -9.12
N LEU A 53 -0.89 9.21 -9.15
CA LEU A 53 -0.96 10.04 -10.35
C LEU A 53 0.20 11.04 -10.33
N TYR A 54 1.14 10.94 -11.27
CA TYR A 54 2.39 11.72 -11.27
C TYR A 54 2.55 12.61 -12.51
N GLU A 55 3.33 13.69 -12.43
CA GLU A 55 3.61 14.57 -13.58
C GLU A 55 4.51 13.87 -14.63
N LEU A 56 4.26 14.11 -15.93
CA LEU A 56 5.04 13.49 -17.02
C LEU A 56 6.54 13.82 -17.00
N GLU A 57 6.87 15.07 -16.67
CA GLU A 57 8.24 15.58 -16.69
C GLU A 57 9.01 15.20 -15.42
N ASN A 58 8.30 14.85 -14.35
CA ASN A 58 8.87 14.46 -13.07
C ASN A 58 7.93 13.49 -12.35
N ASP A 59 8.21 12.20 -12.48
CA ASP A 59 7.41 11.12 -11.92
C ASP A 59 7.56 10.96 -10.39
N THR A 60 8.31 11.85 -9.72
CA THR A 60 8.47 11.86 -8.26
C THR A 60 7.42 12.71 -7.54
N VAL A 61 6.73 13.59 -8.27
CA VAL A 61 5.72 14.50 -7.71
C VAL A 61 4.34 14.17 -8.27
N PRO A 62 3.29 14.26 -7.44
CA PRO A 62 1.94 14.01 -7.89
C PRO A 62 1.50 15.09 -8.88
N VAL A 63 0.57 14.73 -9.76
CA VAL A 63 -0.12 15.70 -10.61
C VAL A 63 -0.78 16.78 -9.76
N THR A 64 -0.80 17.99 -10.31
CA THR A 64 -1.45 19.15 -9.69
C THR A 64 -2.76 19.52 -10.37
N ASP A 65 -3.49 20.48 -9.82
CA ASP A 65 -4.67 21.08 -10.47
C ASP A 65 -4.32 21.97 -11.68
N ARG A 66 -3.06 21.97 -12.13
CA ARG A 66 -2.69 22.40 -13.48
C ARG A 66 -3.19 21.42 -14.54
N HIS A 67 -3.31 20.14 -14.20
CA HIS A 67 -3.87 19.12 -15.09
C HIS A 67 -5.39 19.31 -15.25
N PRO A 68 -5.94 19.34 -16.49
CA PRO A 68 -7.34 19.68 -16.73
C PRO A 68 -8.34 18.73 -16.05
N MET A 69 -8.02 17.43 -15.96
CA MET A 69 -8.89 16.48 -15.25
C MET A 69 -8.94 16.82 -13.75
N ILE A 70 -7.77 16.97 -13.11
CA ILE A 70 -7.64 17.20 -11.67
C ILE A 70 -8.30 18.54 -11.29
N ARG A 71 -8.10 19.57 -12.12
CA ARG A 71 -8.76 20.86 -11.99
C ARG A 71 -10.28 20.72 -11.99
N ALA A 72 -10.84 20.03 -12.97
CA ALA A 72 -12.29 19.86 -13.08
C ALA A 72 -12.88 19.10 -11.88
N MET A 73 -12.16 18.08 -11.38
CA MET A 73 -12.57 17.35 -10.17
C MET A 73 -12.55 18.26 -8.93
N LYS A 74 -11.48 19.04 -8.74
CA LYS A 74 -11.35 20.01 -7.64
C LYS A 74 -12.45 21.06 -7.66
N GLU A 75 -12.78 21.59 -8.84
CA GLU A 75 -13.84 22.60 -9.02
C GLU A 75 -15.20 22.05 -8.54
N TRP A 76 -15.55 20.79 -8.86
CA TRP A 76 -16.78 20.16 -8.40
C TRP A 76 -16.80 19.86 -6.91
N VAL A 77 -15.70 19.36 -6.34
CA VAL A 77 -15.60 19.13 -4.88
C VAL A 77 -15.73 20.46 -4.13
N THR A 78 -15.06 21.52 -4.60
CA THR A 78 -15.14 22.86 -4.00
C THR A 78 -16.56 23.43 -4.09
N LEU A 79 -17.29 23.15 -5.16
CA LEU A 79 -18.66 23.63 -5.34
C LEU A 79 -19.65 22.91 -4.42
N GLN A 80 -19.57 21.57 -4.31
CA GLN A 80 -20.58 20.78 -3.59
C GLN A 80 -20.24 20.51 -2.12
N ASP A 81 -18.98 20.22 -1.82
CA ASP A 81 -18.50 19.90 -0.46
C ASP A 81 -17.32 20.81 -0.04
N PRO A 82 -17.51 22.15 0.01
CA PRO A 82 -16.44 23.11 0.31
C PRO A 82 -15.83 22.95 1.71
N GLY A 83 -16.48 22.21 2.60
CA GLY A 83 -16.00 21.98 3.96
C GLY A 83 -14.87 20.96 4.07
N ARG A 84 -14.61 20.17 3.02
CA ARG A 84 -13.58 19.12 3.03
C ARG A 84 -12.43 19.43 2.07
N ARG A 85 -11.24 18.95 2.42
CA ARG A 85 -10.05 19.10 1.59
C ARG A 85 -10.14 18.23 0.34
N PHE A 86 -9.55 18.73 -0.74
CA PHE A 86 -9.27 17.98 -1.96
C PHE A 86 -7.76 17.82 -2.13
N LEU A 87 -7.30 16.57 -2.30
CA LEU A 87 -5.93 16.22 -2.65
C LEU A 87 -5.86 15.86 -4.14
N SER A 88 -4.81 16.30 -4.83
CA SER A 88 -4.64 16.05 -6.27
C SER A 88 -4.14 14.65 -6.61
N GLY A 89 -3.63 13.92 -5.62
CA GLY A 89 -3.21 12.54 -5.71
C GLY A 89 -2.71 12.03 -4.35
N SER A 90 -2.66 10.70 -4.19
CA SER A 90 -1.94 10.00 -3.13
C SER A 90 -0.78 9.23 -3.78
N PRO A 91 0.48 9.39 -3.37
CA PRO A 91 0.97 10.21 -2.28
C PRO A 91 0.87 11.71 -2.59
N SER A 92 0.75 12.54 -1.54
CA SER A 92 0.68 13.99 -1.64
C SER A 92 1.95 14.68 -1.13
N GLY A 93 2.67 15.40 -1.99
CA GLY A 93 3.87 16.13 -1.58
C GLY A 93 4.97 16.12 -2.63
N PRO A 94 6.18 16.58 -2.28
CA PRO A 94 7.26 16.73 -3.25
C PRO A 94 8.05 15.43 -3.52
N ASN A 95 7.65 14.31 -2.92
CA ASN A 95 8.27 13.01 -3.15
C ASN A 95 7.24 11.88 -2.98
N LYS A 96 7.32 10.85 -3.82
CA LYS A 96 6.38 9.72 -3.81
C LYS A 96 6.72 8.62 -2.82
N ILE A 97 8.01 8.31 -2.61
CA ILE A 97 8.45 7.17 -1.79
C ILE A 97 9.55 7.62 -0.84
N ALA A 98 9.43 7.25 0.44
CA ALA A 98 10.50 7.43 1.39
C ALA A 98 11.52 6.28 1.27
N ASP A 99 12.78 6.62 0.99
CA ASP A 99 13.88 5.68 0.82
C ASP A 99 15.17 6.22 1.44
N TRP A 100 16.23 5.39 1.45
CA TRP A 100 17.53 5.75 2.02
C TRP A 100 18.13 7.02 1.42
N ASP A 101 17.89 7.27 0.13
CA ASP A 101 18.48 8.40 -0.57
C ASP A 101 17.77 9.69 -0.22
N ASN A 102 16.52 9.64 0.24
CA ASN A 102 15.66 10.81 0.45
C ASN A 102 15.43 11.20 1.91
N PHE A 103 15.90 10.40 2.87
CA PHE A 103 15.83 10.76 4.29
C PHE A 103 16.64 12.01 4.64
N GLY A 104 16.09 12.85 5.52
CA GLY A 104 16.72 14.07 6.02
C GLY A 104 16.63 15.27 5.07
N LYS A 105 16.06 15.08 3.87
CA LYS A 105 15.87 16.15 2.87
C LYS A 105 14.60 16.98 3.09
N GLN A 106 13.73 16.59 4.04
CA GLN A 106 12.46 17.28 4.35
C GLN A 106 11.46 17.31 3.18
N ILE A 107 11.52 16.32 2.30
CA ILE A 107 10.63 16.15 1.13
C ILE A 107 9.63 15.00 1.30
N ASN A 108 9.78 14.18 2.35
CA ASN A 108 8.88 13.06 2.63
C ASN A 108 7.67 13.58 3.40
N TRP A 109 6.68 14.12 2.68
CA TRP A 109 5.48 14.66 3.33
C TRP A 109 4.45 13.55 3.51
N ASP A 110 3.69 13.24 2.48
CA ASP A 110 2.92 12.01 2.39
C ASP A 110 3.53 11.14 1.30
N VAL A 111 3.82 9.88 1.65
CA VAL A 111 4.58 8.94 0.82
C VAL A 111 3.93 7.57 0.80
N HIS A 112 4.22 6.83 -0.27
CA HIS A 112 3.89 5.43 -0.42
C HIS A 112 5.09 4.53 -0.12
N GLY A 113 4.78 3.27 0.19
CA GLY A 113 5.74 2.23 0.45
C GLY A 113 6.57 2.42 1.73
N PRO A 114 7.54 1.53 1.95
CA PRO A 114 7.78 0.33 1.14
C PRO A 114 6.65 -0.71 1.29
N TRP A 115 6.49 -1.59 0.29
CA TRP A 115 5.54 -2.73 0.32
C TRP A 115 6.21 -4.09 0.61
N THR A 116 7.52 -4.07 0.79
CA THR A 116 8.36 -5.19 1.24
C THR A 116 9.22 -4.73 2.41
N LEU A 117 9.95 -5.65 3.05
CA LEU A 117 10.91 -5.23 4.08
C LEU A 117 12.03 -4.40 3.45
N PRO A 118 12.30 -3.16 3.93
CA PRO A 118 13.38 -2.32 3.43
C PRO A 118 14.74 -2.80 3.96
N VAL A 119 15.17 -3.95 3.45
CA VAL A 119 16.50 -4.50 3.67
C VAL A 119 17.53 -3.78 2.79
N ALA A 120 18.80 -3.80 3.17
CA ALA A 120 19.87 -3.33 2.31
C ALA A 120 20.36 -4.49 1.43
N GLU A 121 20.93 -4.15 0.27
CA GLU A 121 21.46 -5.13 -0.70
C GLU A 121 22.43 -6.14 -0.04
N ASN A 122 23.22 -5.67 0.93
CA ASN A 122 24.22 -6.47 1.65
C ASN A 122 23.80 -6.88 3.07
N ASP A 123 22.60 -6.51 3.52
CA ASP A 123 22.11 -6.82 4.87
C ASP A 123 20.58 -7.04 4.84
N ALA A 124 20.21 -8.32 4.80
CA ALA A 124 18.82 -8.76 4.79
C ALA A 124 18.21 -8.92 6.20
N THR A 125 18.86 -8.39 7.24
CA THR A 125 18.42 -8.59 8.61
C THR A 125 17.32 -7.61 9.03
N LEU A 126 16.57 -7.98 10.07
CA LEU A 126 15.65 -7.06 10.72
C LEU A 126 16.35 -5.84 11.35
N GLN A 127 17.69 -5.85 11.52
CA GLN A 127 18.39 -4.67 12.01
C GLN A 127 18.40 -3.54 10.97
N THR A 128 18.56 -3.89 9.70
CA THR A 128 18.45 -2.93 8.60
C THR A 128 17.06 -2.34 8.51
N VAL A 129 16.04 -3.19 8.63
CA VAL A 129 14.64 -2.75 8.67
C VAL A 129 14.39 -1.77 9.82
N ARG A 130 14.92 -2.05 11.03
CA ARG A 130 14.83 -1.12 12.15
C ARG A 130 15.56 0.19 11.88
N ARG A 131 16.73 0.14 11.25
CA ARG A 131 17.50 1.33 10.89
C ARG A 131 16.78 2.18 9.86
N PHE A 132 16.15 1.57 8.85
CA PHE A 132 15.36 2.27 7.85
C PHE A 132 14.27 3.11 8.53
N TRP A 133 13.42 2.46 9.33
CA TRP A 133 12.33 3.12 10.03
C TRP A 133 12.78 4.07 11.16
N LEU A 134 14.05 4.01 11.57
CA LEU A 134 14.64 4.99 12.50
C LEU A 134 15.05 6.27 11.77
N LEU A 135 15.52 6.17 10.53
CA LEU A 135 15.94 7.30 9.70
C LEU A 135 14.78 7.92 8.91
N ASP A 136 13.70 7.16 8.71
CA ASP A 136 12.48 7.63 8.09
C ASP A 136 11.96 8.92 8.73
N ASP A 137 11.83 9.96 7.89
CA ASP A 137 11.38 11.30 8.23
C ASP A 137 10.02 11.67 7.60
N ALA A 138 9.28 10.69 7.05
CA ALA A 138 7.98 10.94 6.45
C ALA A 138 6.96 11.52 7.44
N LEU A 139 6.20 12.54 7.01
CA LEU A 139 5.15 13.16 7.84
C LEU A 139 3.87 12.31 7.85
N PHE A 140 3.64 11.51 6.82
CA PHE A 140 2.49 10.63 6.69
C PHE A 140 2.85 9.50 5.72
N HIS A 141 2.40 8.29 6.04
CA HIS A 141 2.43 7.18 5.11
C HIS A 141 0.99 6.83 4.71
N SER A 142 0.58 7.20 3.49
CA SER A 142 -0.73 6.83 2.94
C SER A 142 -0.75 5.40 2.40
N GLU A 143 0.42 4.80 2.18
CA GLU A 143 0.56 3.37 1.92
C GLU A 143 1.84 2.81 2.52
N VAL A 144 1.74 1.69 3.25
CA VAL A 144 2.88 0.85 3.68
C VAL A 144 2.43 -0.61 3.72
N GLY A 145 3.25 -1.50 3.19
CA GLY A 145 2.94 -2.93 3.15
C GLY A 145 4.13 -3.81 3.51
N VAL A 146 3.82 -5.05 3.87
CA VAL A 146 4.76 -6.17 3.83
C VAL A 146 3.95 -7.37 3.34
N ALA A 147 4.49 -8.13 2.39
CA ALA A 147 3.87 -9.36 1.93
C ALA A 147 3.70 -10.36 3.07
N GLY A 148 2.65 -11.18 3.00
CA GLY A 148 2.36 -12.23 3.95
C GLY A 148 1.40 -13.25 3.38
N ALA A 149 1.79 -14.53 3.42
CA ALA A 149 0.96 -15.62 2.91
C ALA A 149 -0.40 -15.70 3.63
N MET A 150 -1.45 -16.12 2.90
CA MET A 150 -2.68 -16.58 3.55
C MET A 150 -2.42 -17.91 4.29
N SER A 151 -3.40 -18.40 5.05
CA SER A 151 -3.21 -19.63 5.84
C SER A 151 -2.92 -20.84 4.93
N ALA A 152 -2.16 -21.81 5.45
CA ALA A 152 -1.91 -23.06 4.72
C ALA A 152 -3.23 -23.78 4.39
N GLU A 153 -4.22 -23.73 5.28
CA GLU A 153 -5.56 -24.26 5.05
C GLU A 153 -6.25 -23.60 3.85
N MET A 154 -6.17 -22.27 3.72
CA MET A 154 -6.74 -21.57 2.57
C MET A 154 -6.00 -21.84 1.27
N ILE A 155 -4.67 -21.96 1.32
CA ILE A 155 -3.89 -22.40 0.14
C ILE A 155 -4.36 -23.78 -0.31
N GLU A 156 -4.50 -24.75 0.59
CA GLU A 156 -5.03 -26.08 0.24
C GLU A 156 -6.46 -26.02 -0.29
N ARG A 157 -7.31 -25.15 0.27
CA ARG A 157 -8.70 -24.97 -0.16
C ARG A 157 -8.80 -24.39 -1.57
N TYR A 158 -7.99 -23.39 -1.90
CA TYR A 158 -8.13 -22.58 -3.12
C TYR A 158 -7.12 -22.92 -4.23
N ARG A 159 -6.10 -23.75 -3.97
CA ARG A 159 -5.08 -24.10 -4.99
C ARG A 159 -5.60 -24.92 -6.15
N GLY A 160 -6.80 -25.51 -6.04
CA GLY A 160 -7.30 -26.47 -7.01
C GLY A 160 -6.33 -27.65 -7.17
N GLU A 161 -5.94 -27.93 -8.41
CA GLU A 161 -5.02 -29.03 -8.73
C GLU A 161 -3.54 -28.66 -8.63
N TYR A 162 -3.20 -27.36 -8.54
CA TYR A 162 -1.81 -26.89 -8.56
C TYR A 162 -1.08 -27.20 -7.25
N PRO A 163 0.18 -27.64 -7.29
CA PRO A 163 0.94 -27.89 -6.07
C PRO A 163 1.06 -26.61 -5.23
N ALA A 164 1.01 -26.73 -3.90
CA ALA A 164 1.11 -25.56 -3.02
C ALA A 164 2.51 -24.93 -3.02
N LEU A 165 3.55 -25.71 -3.32
CA LEU A 165 4.96 -25.31 -3.36
C LEU A 165 5.64 -25.83 -4.64
N PRO A 166 6.72 -25.20 -5.12
CA PRO A 166 7.40 -24.02 -4.58
C PRO A 166 6.55 -22.74 -4.69
N ALA A 167 6.81 -21.75 -3.83
CA ALA A 167 6.08 -20.49 -3.82
C ALA A 167 6.66 -19.46 -4.80
N ASN A 168 6.95 -19.86 -6.04
CA ASN A 168 7.62 -19.04 -7.05
C ASN A 168 6.85 -19.01 -8.38
N THR A 169 7.28 -18.19 -9.34
CA THR A 169 6.60 -17.99 -10.63
C THR A 169 6.63 -19.21 -11.57
N ASP A 170 7.48 -20.20 -11.30
CA ASP A 170 7.44 -21.49 -12.00
C ASP A 170 6.15 -22.25 -11.67
N ASN A 171 5.62 -22.06 -10.46
CA ASN A 171 4.35 -22.61 -10.03
C ASN A 171 3.17 -21.73 -10.52
N PRO A 172 2.26 -22.25 -11.37
CA PRO A 172 1.12 -21.48 -11.87
C PRO A 172 0.23 -20.87 -10.79
N LEU A 173 0.13 -21.51 -9.62
CA LEU A 173 -0.63 -20.98 -8.48
C LEU A 173 -0.12 -19.59 -8.05
N TRP A 174 1.20 -19.43 -7.98
CA TRP A 174 1.84 -18.24 -7.44
C TRP A 174 2.09 -17.17 -8.51
N ARG A 175 2.14 -17.57 -9.79
CA ARG A 175 2.35 -16.64 -10.92
C ARG A 175 1.28 -15.53 -10.99
N ASN A 176 0.08 -15.79 -10.50
CA ASN A 176 -1.02 -14.83 -10.48
C ASN A 176 -0.82 -13.67 -9.47
N VAL A 177 0.16 -13.77 -8.57
CA VAL A 177 0.47 -12.78 -7.52
C VAL A 177 1.97 -12.48 -7.45
N ASN A 178 2.60 -12.36 -8.62
CA ASN A 178 4.06 -12.35 -8.78
C ASN A 178 4.80 -11.21 -8.03
N TRP A 179 4.16 -10.08 -7.76
CA TRP A 179 4.78 -8.93 -7.06
C TRP A 179 5.12 -9.22 -5.60
N TRP A 180 4.41 -10.14 -4.96
CA TRP A 180 4.50 -10.39 -3.51
C TRP A 180 5.21 -11.70 -3.17
N ILE A 181 5.86 -12.33 -4.13
CA ILE A 181 6.54 -13.61 -3.92
C ILE A 181 7.81 -13.42 -3.09
N GLU A 182 7.86 -14.09 -1.94
CA GLU A 182 8.99 -14.03 -1.00
C GLU A 182 9.84 -15.32 -1.00
N TRP A 183 9.77 -16.14 -2.05
CA TRP A 183 10.46 -17.45 -2.08
C TRP A 183 11.99 -17.33 -1.96
N ASN A 184 12.57 -16.38 -2.67
CA ASN A 184 14.02 -16.15 -2.62
C ASN A 184 14.45 -15.60 -1.24
N ASP A 185 13.59 -14.82 -0.59
CA ASP A 185 13.83 -14.35 0.78
C ASP A 185 13.83 -15.53 1.76
N TYR A 186 12.87 -16.44 1.64
CA TYR A 186 12.82 -17.67 2.43
C TYR A 186 14.12 -18.47 2.24
N LEU A 187 14.49 -18.77 0.99
CA LEU A 187 15.69 -19.56 0.70
C LEU A 187 16.96 -18.89 1.23
N ARG A 188 17.09 -17.57 1.09
CA ARG A 188 18.25 -16.83 1.60
C ARG A 188 18.38 -16.94 3.12
N GLU A 189 17.27 -16.80 3.85
CA GLU A 189 17.25 -16.92 5.32
C GLU A 189 17.47 -18.35 5.82
N HIS A 190 17.22 -19.35 4.98
CA HIS A 190 17.40 -20.77 5.30
C HIS A 190 18.58 -21.40 4.54
N HIS A 191 19.56 -20.60 4.10
CA HIS A 191 20.79 -21.08 3.45
C HIS A 191 20.54 -22.03 2.25
N GLY A 192 19.52 -21.72 1.44
CA GLY A 192 19.12 -22.47 0.25
C GLY A 192 18.24 -23.69 0.53
N GLN A 193 17.95 -24.00 1.80
CA GLN A 193 17.06 -25.11 2.16
C GLN A 193 15.62 -24.76 1.80
N LYS A 194 14.93 -25.70 1.16
CA LYS A 194 13.49 -25.59 0.86
C LYS A 194 12.69 -25.90 2.13
N PRO A 195 11.49 -25.32 2.29
CA PRO A 195 10.62 -25.65 3.42
C PRO A 195 10.24 -27.13 3.37
N GLY A 196 10.20 -27.76 4.55
CA GLY A 196 9.76 -29.14 4.70
C GLY A 196 8.24 -29.30 4.55
N SER A 197 7.48 -28.20 4.66
CA SER A 197 6.02 -28.19 4.49
C SER A 197 5.49 -26.82 4.08
N LEU A 198 4.25 -26.79 3.58
CA LEU A 198 3.52 -25.53 3.32
C LEU A 198 3.34 -24.71 4.61
N GLN A 199 3.04 -25.38 5.72
CA GLN A 199 2.83 -24.78 7.03
C GLN A 199 4.08 -24.04 7.52
N GLU A 200 5.26 -24.59 7.27
CA GLU A 200 6.53 -23.95 7.59
C GLU A 200 6.72 -22.65 6.81
N TYR A 201 6.51 -22.69 5.49
CA TYR A 201 6.62 -21.49 4.64
C TYR A 201 5.61 -20.40 5.05
N VAL A 202 4.35 -20.78 5.27
CA VAL A 202 3.28 -19.85 5.69
C VAL A 202 3.60 -19.24 7.06
N ALA A 203 4.05 -20.05 8.03
CA ALA A 203 4.43 -19.54 9.35
C ALA A 203 5.59 -18.54 9.28
N TRP A 204 6.58 -18.82 8.44
CA TRP A 204 7.69 -17.89 8.18
C TRP A 204 7.19 -16.57 7.56
N SER A 205 6.42 -16.63 6.47
CA SER A 205 5.95 -15.43 5.75
C SER A 205 5.03 -14.58 6.62
N GLN A 206 4.08 -15.18 7.35
CA GLN A 206 3.20 -14.45 8.26
C GLN A 206 3.94 -13.83 9.46
N LYS A 207 4.97 -14.51 9.98
CA LYS A 207 5.82 -13.95 11.04
C LYS A 207 6.60 -12.75 10.52
N ARG A 208 7.20 -12.87 9.33
CA ARG A 208 7.93 -11.81 8.64
C ARG A 208 7.05 -10.58 8.42
N GLN A 209 5.84 -10.77 7.89
CA GLN A 209 4.84 -9.71 7.72
C GLN A 209 4.55 -8.98 9.05
N ALA A 210 4.24 -9.76 10.10
CA ALA A 210 3.86 -9.22 11.40
C ALA A 210 5.03 -8.47 12.07
N GLU A 211 6.26 -8.95 11.93
CA GLU A 211 7.45 -8.30 12.48
C GLU A 211 7.80 -7.01 11.75
N GLY A 212 7.78 -7.02 10.41
CA GLY A 212 8.06 -5.84 9.59
C GLY A 212 7.09 -4.70 9.84
N LEU A 213 5.79 -4.97 9.72
CA LEU A 213 4.74 -3.97 9.95
C LEU A 213 4.74 -3.46 11.39
N ALA A 214 5.09 -4.31 12.37
CA ALA A 214 5.21 -3.86 13.75
C ALA A 214 6.36 -2.87 13.94
N ILE A 215 7.52 -3.11 13.33
CA ILE A 215 8.65 -2.16 13.36
C ILE A 215 8.23 -0.84 12.73
N ALA A 216 7.64 -0.89 11.53
CA ALA A 216 7.17 0.28 10.78
C ALA A 216 6.20 1.14 11.60
N LEU A 217 5.11 0.52 12.07
CA LEU A 217 4.06 1.21 12.80
C LEU A 217 4.57 1.78 14.13
N GLN A 218 5.38 1.02 14.88
CA GLN A 218 5.93 1.51 16.15
C GLN A 218 6.87 2.71 15.93
N SER A 219 7.69 2.68 14.88
CA SER A 219 8.58 3.80 14.56
C SER A 219 7.79 5.04 14.17
N CYS A 220 6.82 4.91 13.24
CA CYS A 220 5.96 6.03 12.85
C CYS A 220 5.19 6.59 14.06
N LYS A 221 4.58 5.73 14.87
CA LYS A 221 3.82 6.14 16.07
C LYS A 221 4.69 6.87 17.10
N ARG A 222 5.95 6.46 17.31
CA ARG A 222 6.88 7.16 18.21
C ARG A 222 7.26 8.57 17.72
N ARG A 223 7.17 8.82 16.42
CA ARG A 223 7.50 10.13 15.82
C ARG A 223 6.35 11.13 15.93
N PHE A 224 5.15 10.75 16.37
CA PHE A 224 4.04 11.70 16.56
C PHE A 224 4.44 12.87 17.48
N PRO A 225 4.17 14.15 17.13
CA PRO A 225 3.34 14.61 15.99
C PRO A 225 4.08 14.78 14.66
N GLY A 226 5.37 14.49 14.58
CA GLY A 226 6.17 14.54 13.35
C GLY A 226 5.78 13.50 12.29
N CYS A 227 5.13 12.40 12.67
CA CYS A 227 4.40 11.50 11.76
C CYS A 227 2.93 11.49 12.17
N GLY A 228 2.07 12.04 11.33
CA GLY A 228 0.64 12.23 11.58
C GLY A 228 -0.25 11.07 11.16
N GLY A 229 0.27 10.08 10.42
CA GLY A 229 -0.52 8.91 10.06
C GLY A 229 0.22 7.83 9.30
N PHE A 230 -0.43 6.67 9.26
CA PHE A 230 0.11 5.42 8.77
C PHE A 230 -1.07 4.55 8.30
N ILE A 231 -1.20 4.35 6.99
CA ILE A 231 -2.26 3.56 6.35
C ILE A 231 -1.62 2.33 5.72
N LEU A 232 -2.19 1.17 6.03
CA LEU A 232 -1.70 -0.12 5.55
C LEU A 232 -2.15 -0.38 4.12
N TRP A 233 -1.20 -0.77 3.27
CA TRP A 233 -1.45 -1.51 2.04
C TRP A 233 -1.27 -3.00 2.35
N MET A 234 -2.33 -3.80 2.51
CA MET A 234 -3.74 -3.43 2.42
C MET A 234 -4.61 -4.12 3.48
N GLY A 235 -5.87 -3.68 3.59
CA GLY A 235 -6.79 -4.19 4.60
C GLY A 235 -7.17 -5.66 4.38
N HIS A 236 -7.71 -6.00 3.22
CA HIS A 236 -8.29 -7.32 2.90
C HIS A 236 -8.03 -7.72 1.45
N ASP A 237 -8.08 -9.01 1.14
CA ASP A 237 -8.04 -9.52 -0.24
C ASP A 237 -9.43 -9.58 -0.90
N SER A 238 -9.50 -9.29 -2.19
CA SER A 238 -10.71 -9.47 -3.03
C SER A 238 -10.74 -10.81 -3.79
N PHE A 239 -9.66 -11.59 -3.69
CA PHE A 239 -9.46 -12.90 -4.32
C PHE A 239 -8.54 -13.75 -3.42
N PRO A 240 -8.66 -15.09 -3.37
CA PRO A 240 -7.75 -15.94 -2.60
C PRO A 240 -6.32 -15.94 -3.16
N CYS A 241 -5.55 -14.93 -2.77
CA CYS A 241 -4.14 -14.77 -3.11
C CYS A 241 -3.26 -15.62 -2.17
N PRO A 242 -2.43 -16.55 -2.69
CA PRO A 242 -1.48 -17.30 -1.87
C PRO A 242 -0.57 -16.40 -1.02
N VAL A 243 -0.21 -15.23 -1.56
CA VAL A 243 0.50 -14.15 -0.88
C VAL A 243 0.02 -12.80 -1.40
N ASN A 244 -0.11 -11.84 -0.48
CA ASN A 244 -0.37 -10.44 -0.74
C ASN A 244 0.05 -9.63 0.51
N THR A 245 -0.02 -8.31 0.49
CA THR A 245 0.26 -7.47 1.67
C THR A 245 -0.94 -7.34 2.61
N SER A 246 -2.08 -7.95 2.27
CA SER A 246 -3.31 -7.93 3.07
C SER A 246 -3.07 -8.43 4.49
N ILE A 247 -3.74 -7.82 5.48
CA ILE A 247 -3.73 -8.28 6.88
C ILE A 247 -5.01 -9.01 7.30
N ILE A 248 -6.03 -8.99 6.44
CA ILE A 248 -7.27 -9.78 6.52
C ILE A 248 -7.30 -10.63 5.24
N ASP A 249 -7.49 -11.94 5.37
CA ASP A 249 -7.57 -12.82 4.21
C ASP A 249 -8.92 -12.74 3.50
N PHE A 250 -9.02 -13.43 2.36
CA PHE A 250 -10.21 -13.46 1.50
C PHE A 250 -11.48 -13.95 2.21
N ASP A 251 -11.36 -14.87 3.18
CA ASP A 251 -12.50 -15.38 3.96
C ASP A 251 -12.87 -14.44 5.14
N GLY A 252 -12.13 -13.34 5.31
CA GLY A 252 -12.35 -12.35 6.36
C GLY A 252 -11.62 -12.65 7.67
N HIS A 253 -10.70 -13.62 7.72
CA HIS A 253 -9.95 -13.89 8.94
C HIS A 253 -8.76 -12.95 9.11
N LEU A 254 -8.49 -12.60 10.37
CA LEU A 254 -7.33 -11.78 10.74
C LEU A 254 -6.04 -12.61 10.66
N LYS A 255 -5.11 -12.20 9.79
CA LYS A 255 -3.72 -12.72 9.79
C LYS A 255 -2.99 -12.32 11.09
N PRO A 256 -1.87 -12.99 11.44
CA PRO A 256 -1.07 -12.63 12.62
C PRO A 256 -0.68 -11.15 12.68
N ALA A 257 -0.39 -10.53 11.52
CA ALA A 257 -0.09 -9.11 11.42
C ALA A 257 -1.22 -8.22 11.97
N ALA A 258 -2.48 -8.43 11.57
CA ALA A 258 -3.62 -7.65 12.07
C ALA A 258 -3.74 -7.70 13.60
N ARG A 259 -3.56 -8.88 14.19
CA ARG A 259 -3.63 -9.07 15.65
C ARG A 259 -2.49 -8.34 16.37
N ARG A 260 -1.30 -8.32 15.78
CA ARG A 260 -0.13 -7.62 16.32
C ARG A 260 -0.29 -6.11 16.23
N LEU A 261 -0.71 -5.59 15.07
CA LEU A 261 -0.91 -4.16 14.85
C LEU A 261 -2.03 -3.60 15.73
N LYS A 262 -3.12 -4.36 15.94
CA LYS A 262 -4.19 -3.98 16.89
C LYS A 262 -3.65 -3.67 18.30
N LYS A 263 -2.69 -4.45 18.79
CA LYS A 263 -2.08 -4.20 20.11
C LYS A 263 -1.26 -2.91 20.11
N ILE A 264 -0.53 -2.63 19.04
CA ILE A 264 0.32 -1.43 18.90
C ILE A 264 -0.52 -0.16 18.76
N PHE A 265 -1.63 -0.20 18.01
CA PHE A 265 -2.53 0.94 17.90
C PHE A 265 -3.16 1.31 19.25
N ASN A 266 -3.49 0.31 20.06
CA ASN A 266 -4.16 0.48 21.36
C ASN A 266 -3.23 0.79 22.54
N SER A 267 -1.90 0.72 22.38
CA SER A 267 -0.92 1.02 23.44
C SER A 267 -0.47 2.47 23.40
#